data_AF-A0A7Y5DWQ5-F1
#
_entry.id   AF-A0A7Y5DWQ5-F1
#
_cell.length_a   1.000
_cell.length_b   1.000
_cell.length_c   1.000
_cell.angle_alpha   90.00
_cell.angle_beta   90.00
_cell.angle_gamma   90.00
#
_symmetry.space_group_name_H-M   'P 1'
#
loop_
_entity.id
_entity.type
_entity.pdbx_description
1 polymer ?
#
loop_
_entity_poly.entity_id
_entity_poly.type
_entity_poly.pdbx_seq_one_letter_code
_entity_poly.pdbx_strand_id
1 'polypeptide(L)' 'LGIDYHQTTKDGEFSLEPVYCLGLCACSPSMQVGNEVYGRVSAESFDNTIQQLKALS' A
#
# COMPACT_ATOMS: atom_id res chain seq x y z
N LEU A 1 2.93 2.30 -8.85
CA LEU A 1 1.88 1.37 -9.33
C LEU A 1 1.29 1.78 -10.69
N GLY A 2 1.15 3.07 -11.00
CA GLY A 2 0.73 3.52 -12.35
C GLY A 2 -0.75 3.29 -12.67
N ILE A 3 -1.60 3.26 -11.64
CA ILE A 3 -3.05 3.02 -11.71
C ILE A 3 -3.76 4.02 -10.78
N ASP A 4 -5.05 4.23 -11.00
CA ASP A 4 -5.92 4.99 -10.09
C ASP A 4 -6.50 4.09 -8.98
N TYR A 5 -7.25 4.69 -8.04
CA TYR A 5 -8.03 3.94 -7.06
C TYR A 5 -9.06 3.02 -7.74
N HIS A 6 -9.39 1.92 -7.07
CA HIS A 6 -10.31 0.88 -7.54
C HIS A 6 -9.84 0.16 -8.81
N GLN A 7 -8.54 0.21 -9.10
CA GLN A 7 -7.93 -0.50 -10.21
C GLN A 7 -6.94 -1.55 -9.69
N THR A 8 -6.68 -2.52 -10.55
CA THR A 8 -5.66 -3.55 -10.36
C THR A 8 -4.53 -3.32 -11.36
N THR A 9 -3.29 -3.54 -10.93
CA THR A 9 -2.11 -3.45 -11.81
C THR A 9 -2.21 -4.46 -12.95
N LYS A 10 -1.55 -4.17 -14.08
CA LYS A 10 -1.60 -5.01 -15.29
C LYS A 10 -1.09 -6.45 -15.06
N ASP A 11 -0.16 -6.62 -14.15
CA ASP A 11 0.38 -7.91 -13.72
C ASP A 11 -0.56 -8.68 -12.77
N GLY A 12 -1.64 -8.04 -12.28
CA GLY A 12 -2.63 -8.66 -11.41
C GLY A 12 -2.22 -8.74 -9.94
N GLU A 13 -1.04 -8.23 -9.56
CA GLU A 13 -0.49 -8.44 -8.22
C GLU A 13 -1.07 -7.50 -7.16
N PHE A 14 -1.42 -6.27 -7.54
CA PHE A 14 -1.87 -5.25 -6.59
C PHE A 14 -3.17 -4.60 -7.04
N SER A 15 -4.12 -4.46 -6.10
CA SER A 15 -5.28 -3.58 -6.26
C SER A 15 -5.16 -2.41 -5.29
N LEU A 16 -5.44 -1.20 -5.77
CA LEU A 16 -5.31 0.02 -4.98
C LEU A 16 -6.67 0.49 -4.49
N GLU A 17 -7.00 0.20 -3.24
CA GLU A 17 -8.27 0.60 -2.62
C GLU A 17 -8.07 1.75 -1.61
N PRO A 18 -8.92 2.79 -1.62
CA PRO A 18 -8.97 3.76 -0.54
C PRO A 18 -9.66 3.14 0.67
N VAL A 19 -9.20 3.51 1.86
CA VAL A 19 -9.80 3.07 3.13
C VAL A 19 -10.10 4.25 4.02
N TYR A 20 -11.29 4.25 4.61
CA TYR A 20 -11.68 5.24 5.59
C TYR A 20 -11.18 4.82 6.97
N CYS A 21 -10.03 5.38 7.36
CA CYS A 21 -9.38 5.19 8.65
C CYS A 21 -8.89 3.76 8.93
N LEU A 22 -7.62 3.64 9.31
CA LEU A 22 -7.04 2.38 9.81
C LEU A 22 -6.84 2.38 11.33
N GLY A 23 -7.28 3.43 12.04
CA GLY A 23 -7.01 3.60 13.47
C GLY A 23 -5.59 4.08 13.79
N LEU A 24 -4.78 4.45 12.79
CA LEU A 24 -3.40 4.95 12.96
C LEU A 24 -3.31 6.47 12.84
N CYS A 25 -4.28 7.22 13.39
CA CYS A 25 -4.30 8.69 13.26
C CYS A 25 -2.98 9.35 13.72
N ALA A 26 -2.42 8.87 14.84
CA ALA A 26 -1.14 9.35 15.38
C ALA A 26 0.11 8.95 14.56
N CYS A 27 -0.05 7.98 13.66
CA CYS A 27 0.99 7.47 12.76
C CYS A 27 0.59 7.64 11.30
N SER A 28 -0.17 8.69 10.97
CA SER A 28 -0.50 9.03 9.59
C SER A 28 0.75 9.55 8.84
N PRO A 29 0.81 9.41 7.50
CA PRO A 29 -0.06 8.61 6.63
C PRO A 29 0.09 7.10 6.87
N SER A 30 -0.95 6.31 6.58
CA SER A 30 -0.94 4.87 6.81
C SER A 30 -1.52 4.09 5.63
N MET A 31 -1.03 2.87 5.42
CA MET A 31 -1.54 1.93 4.43
C MET A 31 -1.64 0.51 5.03
N GLN A 32 -2.39 -0.36 4.39
CA GLN A 32 -2.46 -1.78 4.70
C GLN A 32 -2.21 -2.60 3.44
N VAL A 33 -1.43 -3.67 3.55
CA VAL A 33 -1.23 -4.64 2.46
C VAL A 33 -1.46 -6.04 3.03
N GLY A 34 -2.46 -6.74 2.49
CA GLY A 34 -2.94 -7.98 3.10
C GLY A 34 -3.39 -7.74 4.54
N ASN A 35 -2.74 -8.41 5.50
CA ASN A 35 -3.03 -8.27 6.94
C ASN A 35 -2.05 -7.35 7.68
N GLU A 36 -1.04 -6.81 6.99
CA GLU A 36 -0.02 -5.97 7.60
C GLU A 36 -0.35 -4.48 7.43
N VAL A 37 -0.14 -3.72 8.50
CA VAL A 37 -0.45 -2.28 8.56
C VAL A 37 0.83 -1.49 8.76
N TYR A 38 1.01 -0.47 7.93
CA TYR A 38 2.18 0.40 7.90
C TYR A 38 1.75 1.83 8.24
N GLY A 39 2.43 2.44 9.21
CA GLY A 39 2.24 3.85 9.59
C GLY A 39 3.45 4.70 9.22
N ARG A 40 3.27 6.03 9.25
CA ARG A 40 4.27 7.05 8.87
C ARG A 40 4.82 6.83 7.45
N VAL A 41 3.92 6.45 6.54
CA VAL A 41 4.27 6.08 5.17
C VAL A 41 4.66 7.34 4.39
N SER A 42 5.87 7.33 3.83
CA SER A 42 6.35 8.23 2.78
C SER A 42 6.30 7.54 1.41
N ALA A 43 6.42 8.31 0.32
CA ALA A 43 6.54 7.76 -1.03
C ALA A 43 7.70 6.76 -1.15
N GLU A 44 8.86 7.07 -0.55
CA GLU A 44 10.01 6.17 -0.52
C GLU A 44 9.71 4.86 0.22
N SER A 45 9.12 4.94 1.42
CA SER A 45 8.78 3.72 2.18
C SER A 45 7.71 2.88 1.46
N PHE A 46 6.77 3.52 0.78
CA PHE A 46 5.77 2.86 -0.05
C PHE A 46 6.44 2.06 -1.17
N ASP A 47 7.29 2.71 -1.96
CA ASP A 47 7.98 2.06 -3.09
C ASP A 47 8.85 0.89 -2.61
N ASN A 48 9.57 1.07 -1.49
CA ASN A 48 10.37 0.00 -0.88
C ASN A 48 9.51 -1.19 -0.45
N THR A 49 8.37 -0.97 0.22
CA THR A 49 7.46 -2.05 0.63
C THR A 49 6.91 -2.81 -0.58
N ILE A 50 6.47 -2.10 -1.63
CA ILE A 50 5.95 -2.74 -2.84
C ILE A 50 7.03 -3.58 -3.54
N GLN A 51 8.26 -3.08 -3.62
CA GLN A 51 9.38 -3.83 -4.20
C GLN A 51 9.71 -5.10 -3.39
N GLN A 52 9.69 -5.02 -2.05
CA GLN A 52 9.92 -6.17 -1.18
C GLN A 52 8.85 -7.25 -1.39
N LEU A 53 7.58 -6.86 -1.48
CA LEU A 53 6.48 -7.79 -1.72
C LEU A 53 6.57 -8.49 -3.07
N LYS A 54 6.93 -7.75 -4.13
CA LYS A 54 7.18 -8.31 -5.47
C LYS A 54 8.35 -9.29 -5.52
N ALA A 55 9.32 -9.17 -4.61
CA ALA A 55 10.47 -10.07 -4.55
C ALA A 55 10.18 -11.39 -3.82
N LEU A 56 9.05 -11.48 -3.11
CA LEU A 56 8.63 -12.65 -2.31
C LEU A 56 7.61 -13.55 -3.03
N SER A 57 7.02 -13.06 -4.13
CA SER A 57 6.11 -13.78 -5.04
C SER A 57 6.85 -14.46 -6.17
#